data_AF-A0AAD8HFM1-F1
#
_entry.id   AF-A0AAD8HFM1-F1
#
_cell.length_a   1.000
_cell.length_b   1.000
_cell.length_c   1.000
_cell.angle_alpha   90.00
_cell.angle_beta   90.00
_cell.angle_gamma   90.00
#
_symmetry.space_group_name_H-M   'P 1'
#
loop_
_entity.id
_entity.type
_entity.pdbx_description
1 polymer ?
#
loop_
_entity_poly.entity_id
_entity_poly.type
_entity_poly.pdbx_seq_one_letter_code
_entity_poly.pdbx_strand_id
1 'polypeptide(L)'
;MVRSKALWLKMFSNLKQLTSNSRGGIGHRDAEYLNMSYVDPYSLTEIGGTLTSENLNNLLAVDIVIDCHDGFDKKEKLLYFMKDGSVKILFIQDLLMKTTQELKYVHYLLISKNQICKEWSDMILSTIRRRLDGNSNFNGNYTPMYLNQRGQDVEMQRGTAVKEVNFGMTHLTLNPNGKEITYLLLEEHSLQRNSILNLRAAIYQINEEDEEHRNLKERLIQILEEKEENLLSNFLKMNLFYQRI
;
A
#
# COMPACT_ATOMS: atom_id res chain seq x y z
N MET A 1 -30.83 12.97 11.49
CA MET A 1 -29.94 13.15 10.32
C MET A 1 -29.44 14.60 10.16
N VAL A 2 -29.04 15.29 11.26
CA VAL A 2 -28.61 16.72 11.21
C VAL A 2 -27.26 16.98 11.90
N ARG A 3 -26.67 15.97 12.58
CA ARG A 3 -25.40 16.12 13.31
C ARG A 3 -24.13 16.11 12.43
N SER A 4 -24.17 15.58 11.20
CA SER A 4 -22.96 15.53 10.34
C SER A 4 -22.60 16.90 9.75
N LYS A 5 -23.57 17.69 9.27
CA LYS A 5 -23.30 19.01 8.66
C LYS A 5 -22.61 20.01 9.60
N ALA A 6 -22.93 19.98 10.89
CA ALA A 6 -22.31 20.85 11.90
C ALA A 6 -20.86 20.44 12.22
N LEU A 7 -20.53 19.15 12.13
CA LEU A 7 -19.17 18.64 12.27
C LEU A 7 -18.31 19.03 11.05
N TRP A 8 -18.91 18.95 9.85
CA TRP A 8 -18.30 19.34 8.58
C TRP A 8 -17.92 20.84 8.54
N LEU A 9 -18.80 21.74 8.99
CA LEU A 9 -18.51 23.18 9.01
C LEU A 9 -17.40 23.57 10.00
N LYS A 10 -17.28 22.84 11.13
CA LYS A 10 -16.18 23.04 12.09
C LYS A 10 -14.82 22.56 11.57
N MET A 11 -14.78 21.49 10.77
CA MET A 11 -13.53 21.04 10.13
C MET A 11 -13.01 22.06 9.11
N PHE A 12 -13.90 22.67 8.32
CA PHE A 12 -13.52 23.72 7.36
C PHE A 12 -13.12 25.05 8.01
N SER A 13 -13.70 25.42 9.17
CA SER A 13 -13.28 26.64 9.89
C SER A 13 -11.88 26.51 10.49
N ASN A 14 -11.50 25.32 10.96
CA ASN A 14 -10.18 25.08 11.53
C ASN A 14 -9.08 25.02 10.44
N LEU A 15 -9.39 24.50 9.25
CA LEU A 15 -8.50 24.55 8.09
C LEU A 15 -8.22 25.99 7.62
N LYS A 16 -9.17 26.92 7.80
CA LYS A 16 -8.96 28.35 7.51
C LYS A 16 -8.24 29.12 8.62
N GLN A 17 -8.25 28.65 9.87
CA GLN A 17 -7.50 29.30 10.96
C GLN A 17 -6.01 28.94 10.98
N LEU A 18 -5.61 27.81 10.38
CA LEU A 18 -4.20 27.41 10.22
C LEU A 18 -3.38 28.33 9.29
N THR A 19 -4.02 29.28 8.59
CA THR A 19 -3.34 30.26 7.73
C THR A 19 -3.06 31.62 8.39
N SER A 20 -3.33 31.80 9.68
CA SER A 20 -3.04 33.08 10.36
C SER A 20 -2.57 32.91 11.80
N ASN A 21 -1.28 33.25 12.03
CA ASN A 21 -0.56 33.38 13.31
C ASN A 21 -0.30 32.04 14.02
N SER A 22 0.90 31.69 14.50
CA SER A 22 1.90 32.50 15.21
C SER A 22 3.24 31.73 15.32
N ARG A 23 4.32 32.51 15.41
CA ARG A 23 5.72 32.11 15.65
C ARG A 23 5.91 31.39 17.00
N GLY A 24 6.83 30.42 17.03
CA GLY A 24 7.67 30.11 18.21
C GLY A 24 7.57 28.68 18.77
N GLY A 25 8.73 28.02 18.91
CA GLY A 25 8.94 26.92 19.87
C GLY A 25 9.44 25.60 19.28
N ILE A 26 10.74 25.34 19.39
CA ILE A 26 11.38 24.02 19.22
C ILE A 26 10.93 23.13 20.40
N GLY A 27 10.31 21.98 20.11
CA GLY A 27 9.91 21.03 21.14
C GLY A 27 9.12 19.84 20.58
N HIS A 28 9.75 18.67 20.60
CA HIS A 28 9.23 17.33 20.36
C HIS A 28 7.79 17.13 20.85
N ARG A 29 6.82 16.93 19.94
CA ARG A 29 5.48 16.38 20.21
C ARG A 29 4.96 15.60 18.99
N ASP A 30 5.48 14.38 18.80
CA ASP A 30 4.97 13.42 17.81
C ASP A 30 3.70 12.67 18.27
N ALA A 31 2.92 13.23 19.19
CA ALA A 31 1.73 12.58 19.69
C ALA A 31 0.71 13.61 20.16
N GLU A 32 -0.03 14.26 19.24
CA GLU A 32 -1.34 14.90 19.54
C GLU A 32 -2.00 15.57 18.32
N TYR A 33 -2.07 14.93 17.16
CA TYR A 33 -2.95 15.45 16.08
C TYR A 33 -3.74 14.33 15.41
N LEU A 34 -4.75 13.86 16.15
CA LEU A 34 -6.11 13.49 15.70
C LEU A 34 -6.89 12.88 16.89
N ASN A 35 -7.06 13.63 17.97
CA ASN A 35 -7.96 13.23 19.07
C ASN A 35 -9.38 13.77 18.81
N MET A 36 -9.96 13.39 17.68
CA MET A 36 -11.41 13.38 17.50
C MET A 36 -11.78 11.95 17.13
N SER A 37 -12.76 11.39 17.85
CA SER A 37 -13.27 10.01 17.78
C SER A 37 -13.77 9.56 16.40
N TYR A 38 -12.91 9.61 15.39
CA TYR A 38 -13.11 8.99 14.08
C TYR A 38 -12.39 7.66 14.11
N VAL A 39 -13.15 6.60 14.37
CA VAL A 39 -12.69 5.25 14.14
C VAL A 39 -12.81 5.00 12.65
N ASP A 40 -11.67 4.93 11.97
CA ASP A 40 -11.63 4.51 10.57
C ASP A 40 -11.92 2.99 10.50
N PRO A 41 -13.11 2.58 10.04
CA PRO A 41 -13.51 1.18 10.01
C PRO A 41 -12.67 0.36 9.01
N TYR A 42 -11.91 1.03 8.15
CA TYR A 42 -11.12 0.41 7.11
C TYR A 42 -9.62 0.46 7.40
N SER A 43 -9.19 0.93 8.58
CA SER A 43 -7.77 0.98 8.93
C SER A 43 -7.13 -0.42 8.83
N LEU A 44 -5.85 -0.46 8.45
CA LEU A 44 -5.06 -1.69 8.48
C LEU A 44 -4.61 -2.05 9.92
N THR A 45 -4.88 -1.17 10.88
CA THR A 45 -4.59 -1.34 12.31
C THR A 45 -5.82 -1.23 13.17
N GLU A 46 -5.81 -1.93 14.29
CA GLU A 46 -6.76 -1.69 15.38
C GLU A 46 -6.52 -0.32 16.04
N ILE A 47 -7.55 0.23 16.66
CA ILE A 47 -7.49 1.53 17.35
C ILE A 47 -6.44 1.47 18.46
N GLY A 48 -5.42 2.33 18.36
CA GLY A 48 -4.32 2.38 19.34
C GLY A 48 -3.21 1.35 19.12
N GLY A 49 -3.33 0.49 18.09
CA GLY A 49 -2.28 -0.43 17.68
C GLY A 49 -1.17 0.26 16.89
N THR A 50 0.05 -0.28 16.94
CA THR A 50 1.16 0.14 16.07
C THR A 50 1.00 -0.51 14.70
N LEU A 51 1.15 0.26 13.62
CA LEU A 51 1.14 -0.28 12.26
C LEU A 51 2.42 -1.06 11.98
N THR A 52 2.32 -2.39 11.99
CA THR A 52 3.45 -3.30 11.72
C THR A 52 3.52 -3.72 10.26
N SER A 53 4.64 -4.32 9.84
CA SER A 53 4.71 -4.94 8.51
C SER A 53 3.66 -6.04 8.30
N GLU A 54 3.29 -6.80 9.32
CA GLU A 54 2.22 -7.81 9.24
C GLU A 54 0.86 -7.16 8.95
N ASN A 55 0.55 -6.02 9.57
CA ASN A 55 -0.69 -5.27 9.31
C ASN A 55 -0.75 -4.77 7.87
N LEU A 56 0.36 -4.22 7.36
CA LEU A 56 0.46 -3.76 5.98
C LEU A 56 0.35 -4.92 4.99
N ASN A 57 1.00 -6.05 5.27
CA ASN A 57 0.98 -7.25 4.43
C ASN A 57 -0.40 -7.92 4.33
N ASN A 58 -1.38 -7.53 5.15
CA ASN A 58 -2.77 -7.92 4.94
C ASN A 58 -3.38 -7.28 3.70
N LEU A 59 -2.88 -6.13 3.24
CA LEU A 59 -3.28 -5.50 1.99
C LEU A 59 -2.46 -6.09 0.84
N LEU A 60 -3.10 -6.95 0.06
CA LEU A 60 -2.47 -7.64 -1.07
C LEU A 60 -2.34 -6.76 -2.29
N ALA A 61 -3.33 -5.96 -2.65
CA ALA A 61 -3.26 -5.11 -3.84
C ALA A 61 -4.19 -3.92 -3.70
N VAL A 62 -3.92 -2.87 -4.49
CA VAL A 62 -4.81 -1.71 -4.62
C VAL A 62 -5.12 -1.47 -6.08
N ASP A 63 -6.36 -1.12 -6.38
CA ASP A 63 -6.77 -0.74 -7.73
C ASP A 63 -7.87 0.34 -7.67
N ILE A 64 -8.01 1.13 -8.73
CA ILE A 64 -8.99 2.20 -8.80
C ILE A 64 -10.07 1.81 -9.82
N VAL A 65 -11.33 1.96 -9.41
CA VAL A 65 -12.50 1.65 -10.24
C VAL A 65 -13.46 2.83 -10.28
N ILE A 66 -14.30 2.84 -11.31
CA ILE A 66 -15.41 3.80 -11.44
C ILE A 66 -16.67 3.18 -10.84
N ASP A 67 -17.24 3.86 -9.86
CA ASP A 67 -18.58 3.56 -9.33
C ASP A 67 -19.66 4.10 -10.27
N CYS A 68 -20.51 3.21 -10.76
CA CYS A 68 -21.58 3.48 -11.72
C CYS A 68 -22.99 3.32 -11.12
N HIS A 69 -23.12 3.23 -9.78
CA HIS A 69 -24.43 3.05 -9.13
C HIS A 69 -25.42 4.19 -9.43
N ASP A 70 -24.93 5.43 -9.54
CA ASP A 70 -25.75 6.61 -9.82
C ASP A 70 -25.20 7.34 -11.05
N GLY A 71 -25.84 7.17 -12.21
CA GLY A 71 -25.39 7.63 -13.53
C GLY A 71 -25.23 9.15 -13.74
N PHE A 72 -25.20 9.95 -12.68
CA PHE A 72 -25.02 11.41 -12.75
C PHE A 72 -23.64 11.89 -12.29
N ASP A 73 -22.95 11.16 -11.39
CA ASP A 73 -21.58 11.48 -10.97
C ASP A 73 -20.77 10.19 -10.81
N LYS A 74 -20.06 9.79 -11.88
CA LYS A 74 -19.04 8.73 -11.81
C LYS A 74 -18.02 9.11 -10.73
N LYS A 75 -17.91 8.31 -9.68
CA LYS A 75 -16.95 8.55 -8.60
C LYS A 75 -15.90 7.45 -8.59
N GLU A 76 -14.65 7.86 -8.72
CA GLU A 76 -13.51 6.98 -8.53
C GLU A 76 -13.50 6.44 -7.09
N LYS A 77 -13.18 5.15 -6.97
CA LYS A 77 -13.07 4.43 -5.71
C LYS A 77 -11.77 3.64 -5.72
N LEU A 78 -11.09 3.62 -4.58
CA LEU A 78 -9.93 2.76 -4.37
C LEU A 78 -10.37 1.46 -3.73
N LEU A 79 -9.95 0.34 -4.30
CA LEU A 79 -10.16 -1.00 -3.77
C LEU A 79 -8.93 -1.42 -2.98
N TYR A 80 -9.14 -1.96 -1.79
CA TYR A 80 -8.14 -2.70 -1.02
C TYR A 80 -8.48 -4.18 -1.10
N PHE A 81 -7.64 -4.96 -1.79
CA PHE A 81 -7.75 -6.40 -1.81
C PHE A 81 -7.00 -6.98 -0.61
N MET A 82 -7.75 -7.60 0.30
CA MET A 82 -7.21 -8.10 1.56
C MET A 82 -6.81 -9.58 1.45
N LYS A 83 -5.87 -10.01 2.31
CA LYS A 83 -5.36 -11.39 2.35
C LYS A 83 -6.43 -12.44 2.70
N ASP A 84 -7.46 -12.05 3.44
CA ASP A 84 -8.61 -12.90 3.78
C ASP A 84 -9.63 -13.04 2.63
N GLY A 85 -9.38 -12.41 1.48
CA GLY A 85 -10.26 -12.41 0.31
C GLY A 85 -11.33 -11.31 0.34
N SER A 86 -11.41 -10.51 1.41
CA SER A 86 -12.31 -9.36 1.45
C SER A 86 -11.80 -8.21 0.58
N VAL A 87 -12.73 -7.37 0.10
CA VAL A 87 -12.40 -6.14 -0.65
C VAL A 87 -13.01 -4.95 0.08
N LYS A 88 -12.16 -4.02 0.53
CA LYS A 88 -12.63 -2.74 1.10
C LYS A 88 -12.70 -1.70 -0.01
N ILE A 89 -13.78 -0.92 -0.05
CA ILE A 89 -14.01 0.12 -1.04
C ILE A 89 -13.86 1.47 -0.34
N LEU A 90 -12.88 2.26 -0.75
CA LEU A 90 -12.53 3.52 -0.13
C LEU A 90 -12.85 4.71 -1.04
N PHE A 91 -13.42 5.75 -0.44
CA PHE A 91 -13.44 7.06 -1.05
C PHE A 91 -12.10 7.74 -0.85
N ILE A 92 -11.79 8.70 -1.71
CA ILE A 92 -10.54 9.46 -1.58
C ILE A 92 -10.43 10.15 -0.22
N GLN A 93 -11.54 10.68 0.32
CA GLN A 93 -11.52 11.33 1.62
C GLN A 93 -11.12 10.37 2.74
N ASP A 94 -11.60 9.13 2.70
CA ASP A 94 -11.25 8.10 3.69
C ASP A 94 -9.78 7.69 3.58
N LEU A 95 -9.27 7.59 2.35
CA LEU A 95 -7.85 7.34 2.11
C LEU A 95 -6.98 8.46 2.71
N LEU A 96 -7.33 9.72 2.49
CA LEU A 96 -6.54 10.84 2.98
C LEU A 96 -6.56 11.01 4.50
N MET A 97 -7.38 10.24 5.22
CA MET A 97 -7.41 10.17 6.68
C MET A 97 -6.52 9.04 7.24
N LYS A 98 -6.01 8.12 6.41
CA LYS A 98 -5.13 7.02 6.84
C LYS A 98 -3.82 7.53 7.43
N THR A 99 -3.11 6.69 8.17
CA THR A 99 -1.78 7.04 8.71
C THR A 99 -0.77 7.31 7.59
N THR A 100 0.28 8.09 7.86
CA THR A 100 1.32 8.39 6.87
C THR A 100 2.01 7.12 6.34
N GLN A 101 2.18 6.12 7.19
CA GLN A 101 2.81 4.86 6.82
C GLN A 101 1.90 3.98 5.93
N GLU A 102 0.60 3.93 6.22
CA GLU A 102 -0.39 3.29 5.33
C GLU A 102 -0.45 3.99 3.96
N LEU A 103 -0.45 5.33 3.94
CA LEU A 103 -0.40 6.09 2.68
C LEU A 103 0.86 5.80 1.87
N LYS A 104 2.03 5.70 2.49
CA LYS A 104 3.27 5.30 1.82
C LYS A 104 3.15 3.91 1.21
N TYR A 105 2.57 2.96 1.95
CA TYR A 105 2.39 1.60 1.46
C TYR A 105 1.40 1.54 0.29
N VAL A 106 0.26 2.21 0.40
CA VAL A 106 -0.74 2.29 -0.68
C VAL A 106 -0.14 2.93 -1.93
N HIS A 107 0.62 4.01 -1.77
CA HIS A 107 1.35 4.63 -2.89
C HIS A 107 2.34 3.66 -3.55
N TYR A 108 3.04 2.85 -2.76
CA TYR A 108 3.94 1.83 -3.27
C TYR A 108 3.23 0.70 -4.03
N LEU A 109 2.00 0.35 -3.62
CA LEU A 109 1.18 -0.64 -4.31
C LEU A 109 0.48 -0.08 -5.57
N LEU A 110 0.21 1.22 -5.60
CA LEU A 110 -0.52 1.85 -6.68
C LEU A 110 0.36 2.05 -7.92
N ILE A 111 0.30 1.10 -8.84
CA ILE A 111 0.97 1.21 -10.14
C ILE A 111 0.23 2.24 -11.00
N SER A 112 0.94 3.27 -11.46
CA SER A 112 0.39 4.31 -12.33
C SER A 112 0.17 3.79 -13.75
N LYS A 113 -1.00 3.18 -14.01
CA LYS A 113 -1.38 2.62 -15.31
C LYS A 113 -2.06 3.63 -16.25
N ASN A 114 -2.69 4.66 -15.69
CA ASN A 114 -3.43 5.68 -16.44
C ASN A 114 -3.40 7.04 -15.71
N GLN A 115 -4.01 8.06 -16.32
CA GLN A 115 -4.04 9.42 -15.79
C GLN A 115 -4.75 9.52 -14.44
N ILE A 116 -5.81 8.74 -14.20
CA ILE A 116 -6.53 8.74 -12.91
C ILE A 116 -5.64 8.12 -11.81
N CYS A 117 -4.95 7.01 -12.08
CA CYS A 117 -3.98 6.44 -11.13
C CYS A 117 -2.88 7.44 -10.79
N LYS A 118 -2.42 8.22 -11.76
CA LYS A 118 -1.43 9.27 -11.55
C LYS A 118 -1.96 10.38 -10.65
N GLU A 119 -3.19 10.84 -10.88
CA GLU A 119 -3.84 11.86 -10.03
C GLU A 119 -4.00 11.39 -8.58
N TRP A 120 -4.43 10.14 -8.38
CA TRP A 120 -4.50 9.54 -7.04
C TRP A 120 -3.12 9.43 -6.39
N SER A 121 -2.12 9.00 -7.13
CA SER A 121 -0.74 8.93 -6.67
C SER A 121 -0.22 10.29 -6.22
N ASP A 122 -0.40 11.33 -7.05
CA ASP A 122 0.00 12.71 -6.74
C ASP A 122 -0.74 13.26 -5.50
N MET A 123 -2.02 12.93 -5.34
CA MET A 123 -2.81 13.32 -4.16
C MET A 123 -2.28 12.67 -2.88
N ILE A 124 -1.96 11.37 -2.92
CA ILE A 124 -1.34 10.64 -1.79
C ILE A 124 0.01 11.27 -1.44
N LEU A 125 0.89 11.46 -2.42
CA LEU A 125 2.21 12.07 -2.22
C LEU A 125 2.12 13.47 -1.63
N SER A 126 1.21 14.31 -2.15
CA SER A 126 1.01 15.67 -1.64
C SER A 126 0.56 15.68 -0.17
N THR A 127 -0.22 14.67 0.24
CA THR A 127 -0.71 14.52 1.61
C THR A 127 0.41 14.05 2.53
N ILE A 128 1.21 13.09 2.11
CA ILE A 128 2.40 12.63 2.86
C ILE A 128 3.36 13.80 3.08
N ARG A 129 3.70 14.56 2.01
CA ARG A 129 4.60 15.71 2.09
C ARG A 129 4.09 16.79 3.06
N ARG A 130 2.79 17.08 3.03
CA ARG A 130 2.16 18.04 3.95
C ARG A 130 2.26 17.63 5.41
N ARG A 131 2.12 16.33 5.71
CA ARG A 131 2.20 15.79 7.08
C ARG A 131 3.62 15.68 7.62
N LEU A 132 4.61 15.63 6.74
CA LEU A 132 6.03 15.61 7.10
C LEU A 132 6.64 17.02 7.09
N ASP A 133 5.82 18.06 7.28
CA ASP A 133 6.20 19.48 7.28
C ASP A 133 7.05 19.90 6.07
N GLY A 134 6.77 19.32 4.90
CA GLY A 134 7.50 19.65 3.67
C GLY A 134 8.97 19.23 3.68
N ASN A 135 9.36 18.28 4.54
CA ASN A 135 10.72 17.73 4.55
C ASN A 135 11.13 17.28 3.14
N SER A 136 12.00 18.08 2.51
CA SER A 136 12.46 17.92 1.13
C SER A 136 13.27 16.63 0.90
N ASN A 137 13.65 15.94 1.99
CA ASN A 137 14.36 14.67 1.92
C ASN A 137 13.42 13.46 1.78
N PHE A 138 12.09 13.67 1.76
CA PHE A 138 11.16 12.60 1.44
C PHE A 138 11.21 12.25 -0.04
N ASN A 139 11.82 11.10 -0.36
CA ASN A 139 11.97 10.61 -1.73
C ASN A 139 10.72 9.90 -2.28
N GLY A 140 9.59 9.89 -1.57
CA GLY A 140 8.35 9.26 -2.05
C GLY A 140 8.27 7.74 -1.87
N ASN A 141 9.40 7.08 -1.58
CA ASN A 141 9.49 5.63 -1.69
C ASN A 141 9.23 4.94 -0.35
N TYR A 142 8.33 3.95 -0.38
CA TYR A 142 8.20 2.98 0.70
C TYR A 142 9.29 1.92 0.54
N THR A 143 9.98 1.61 1.63
CA THR A 143 10.87 0.46 1.72
C THR A 143 10.08 -0.70 2.31
N PRO A 144 9.93 -1.83 1.58
CA PRO A 144 9.32 -3.04 2.13
C PRO A 144 10.00 -3.47 3.43
N MET A 145 9.22 -4.04 4.35
CA MET A 145 9.69 -4.46 5.66
C MET A 145 9.23 -5.89 5.95
N TYR A 146 9.93 -6.58 6.82
CA TYR A 146 9.57 -7.91 7.32
C TYR A 146 9.96 -8.05 8.80
N LEU A 147 9.33 -8.99 9.49
CA LEU A 147 9.72 -9.30 10.87
C LEU A 147 10.98 -10.15 10.89
N ASN A 148 11.98 -9.75 11.67
CA ASN A 148 13.16 -10.56 11.93
C ASN A 148 12.89 -11.67 12.96
N GLN A 149 13.90 -12.51 13.23
CA GLN A 149 13.83 -13.59 14.24
C GLN A 149 13.46 -13.12 15.67
N ARG A 150 13.59 -11.83 15.96
CA ARG A 150 13.22 -11.20 17.24
C ARG A 150 11.82 -10.60 17.23
N GLY A 151 11.07 -10.74 16.13
CA GLY A 151 9.75 -10.14 15.96
C GLY A 151 9.77 -8.62 15.78
N GLN A 152 10.90 -8.06 15.32
CA GLN A 152 11.04 -6.62 15.06
C GLN A 152 10.92 -6.35 13.55
N ASP A 153 10.26 -5.25 13.19
CA ASP A 153 10.21 -4.77 11.80
C ASP A 153 11.61 -4.34 11.35
N VAL A 154 12.08 -4.92 10.25
CA VAL A 154 13.35 -4.61 9.61
C VAL A 154 13.12 -4.31 8.14
N GLU A 155 13.82 -3.30 7.63
CA GLU A 155 13.80 -2.97 6.21
C GLU A 155 14.39 -4.09 5.35
N MET A 156 13.67 -4.41 4.28
CA MET A 156 14.12 -5.30 3.23
C MET A 156 15.28 -4.66 2.47
N GLN A 157 16.35 -5.41 2.29
CA GLN A 157 17.55 -4.94 1.59
C GLN A 157 17.48 -5.35 0.11
N ARG A 158 17.72 -4.41 -0.79
CA ARG A 158 17.79 -4.70 -2.24
C ARG A 158 18.99 -5.60 -2.56
N GLY A 159 18.86 -6.41 -3.61
CA GLY A 159 19.96 -7.27 -4.08
C GLY A 159 20.36 -8.39 -3.10
N THR A 160 19.49 -8.75 -2.16
CA THR A 160 19.77 -9.80 -1.16
C THR A 160 19.12 -11.14 -1.46
N ALA A 161 18.39 -11.26 -2.57
CA ALA A 161 17.86 -12.55 -3.01
C ALA A 161 19.01 -13.47 -3.42
N VAL A 162 19.05 -14.67 -2.86
CA VAL A 162 20.06 -15.68 -3.21
C VAL A 162 19.39 -16.80 -4.01
N LYS A 163 19.89 -17.06 -5.21
CA LYS A 163 19.44 -18.19 -6.02
C LYS A 163 20.18 -19.46 -5.62
N GLU A 164 19.43 -20.50 -5.28
CA GLU A 164 19.97 -21.77 -4.81
C GLU A 164 19.28 -22.94 -5.52
N VAL A 165 19.95 -24.09 -5.52
CA VAL A 165 19.41 -25.34 -6.07
C VAL A 165 19.40 -26.39 -4.96
N ASN A 166 18.21 -26.81 -4.53
CA ASN A 166 18.03 -27.87 -3.54
C ASN A 166 17.12 -28.96 -4.10
N PHE A 167 17.52 -30.23 -3.98
CA PHE A 167 16.77 -31.39 -4.48
C PHE A 167 16.36 -31.30 -5.96
N GLY A 168 17.19 -30.67 -6.79
CA GLY A 168 16.91 -30.46 -8.23
C GLY A 168 15.88 -29.36 -8.52
N MET A 169 15.39 -28.66 -7.49
CA MET A 169 14.54 -27.49 -7.62
C MET A 169 15.36 -26.22 -7.44
N THR A 170 15.00 -25.19 -8.20
CA THR A 170 15.65 -23.88 -8.14
C THR A 170 14.74 -22.90 -7.41
N HIS A 171 15.26 -22.24 -6.38
CA HIS A 171 14.51 -21.27 -5.60
C HIS A 171 15.32 -20.01 -5.33
N LEU A 172 14.60 -18.92 -5.02
CA LEU A 172 15.16 -17.73 -4.39
C LEU A 172 14.91 -17.80 -2.90
N THR A 173 15.97 -17.63 -2.12
CA THR A 173 15.91 -17.39 -0.68
C THR A 173 15.75 -15.89 -0.44
N LEU A 174 14.65 -15.51 0.18
CA LEU A 174 14.25 -14.13 0.48
C LEU A 174 14.26 -13.93 2.00
N ASN A 175 14.60 -12.71 2.44
CA ASN A 175 14.63 -12.33 3.86
C ASN A 175 15.35 -13.37 4.75
N PRO A 176 16.64 -13.66 4.52
CA PRO A 176 17.36 -14.72 5.24
C PRO A 176 17.40 -14.50 6.77
N ASN A 177 17.27 -13.25 7.21
CA ASN A 177 17.22 -12.87 8.63
C ASN A 177 15.78 -12.71 9.17
N GLY A 178 14.79 -13.14 8.38
CA GLY A 178 13.38 -13.11 8.73
C GLY A 178 13.07 -14.05 9.89
N LYS A 179 11.93 -13.78 10.55
CA LYS A 179 11.30 -14.70 11.50
C LYS A 179 11.10 -16.07 10.87
N GLU A 180 10.75 -16.07 9.58
CA GLU A 180 10.67 -17.23 8.72
C GLU A 180 11.46 -16.94 7.44
N ILE A 181 12.21 -17.92 6.96
CA ILE A 181 12.90 -17.81 5.67
C ILE A 181 11.87 -18.05 4.57
N THR A 182 11.75 -17.10 3.65
CA THR A 182 10.81 -17.22 2.53
C THR A 182 11.52 -17.81 1.32
N TYR A 183 11.02 -18.93 0.83
CA TYR A 183 11.49 -19.54 -0.41
C TYR A 183 10.52 -19.24 -1.55
N LEU A 184 11.04 -18.79 -2.68
CA LEU A 184 10.28 -18.61 -3.91
C LEU A 184 10.77 -19.59 -4.97
N LEU A 185 9.97 -20.62 -5.23
CA LEU A 185 10.25 -21.66 -6.23
C LEU A 185 10.13 -21.09 -7.65
N LEU A 186 11.10 -21.38 -8.52
CA LEU A 186 11.24 -20.81 -9.86
C LEU A 186 10.69 -21.69 -10.99
N GLU A 187 10.31 -22.94 -10.71
CA GLU A 187 9.67 -23.81 -11.70
C GLU A 187 8.33 -23.23 -12.11
N GLU A 188 7.96 -23.34 -13.39
CA GLU A 188 6.81 -22.65 -13.97
C GLU A 188 5.48 -22.90 -13.24
N HIS A 189 5.18 -24.16 -12.91
CA HIS A 189 3.98 -24.52 -12.14
C HIS A 189 4.01 -24.01 -10.70
N SER A 190 5.19 -23.92 -10.09
CA SER A 190 5.38 -23.43 -8.72
C SER A 190 5.33 -21.90 -8.68
N LEU A 191 5.84 -21.24 -9.72
CA LEU A 191 5.93 -19.80 -9.82
C LEU A 191 4.54 -19.15 -9.76
N GLN A 192 3.58 -19.73 -10.48
CA GLN A 192 2.17 -19.32 -10.47
C GLN A 192 1.45 -19.54 -9.12
N ARG A 193 1.98 -20.41 -8.25
CA ARG A 193 1.41 -20.66 -6.91
C ARG A 193 1.94 -19.74 -5.83
N ASN A 194 3.01 -18.98 -6.09
CA ASN A 194 3.56 -18.05 -5.12
C ASN A 194 2.55 -16.95 -4.74
N SER A 195 2.63 -16.50 -3.50
CA SER A 195 1.79 -15.39 -3.01
C SER A 195 2.23 -14.07 -3.65
N ILE A 196 1.30 -13.11 -3.75
CA ILE A 196 1.59 -11.73 -4.19
C ILE A 196 2.71 -11.11 -3.35
N LEU A 197 2.72 -11.35 -2.04
CA LEU A 197 3.74 -10.84 -1.13
C LEU A 197 5.13 -11.42 -1.43
N ASN A 198 5.22 -12.72 -1.69
CA ASN A 198 6.50 -13.37 -2.04
C ASN A 198 7.03 -12.85 -3.37
N LEU A 199 6.15 -12.68 -4.37
CA LEU A 199 6.52 -12.12 -5.67
C LEU A 199 7.07 -10.69 -5.51
N ARG A 200 6.40 -9.82 -4.73
CA ARG A 200 6.90 -8.46 -4.47
C ARG A 200 8.22 -8.44 -3.71
N ALA A 201 8.36 -9.28 -2.70
CA ALA A 201 9.62 -9.42 -1.97
C ALA A 201 10.76 -9.82 -2.91
N ALA A 202 10.53 -10.80 -3.79
CA ALA A 202 11.52 -11.20 -4.79
C ALA A 202 11.85 -10.08 -5.77
N ILE A 203 10.84 -9.43 -6.36
CA ILE A 203 11.06 -8.29 -7.28
C ILE A 203 11.89 -7.20 -6.62
N TYR A 204 11.70 -6.94 -5.32
CA TYR A 204 12.48 -5.95 -4.59
C TYR A 204 13.92 -6.43 -4.29
N GLN A 205 14.11 -7.71 -3.95
CA GLN A 205 15.41 -8.25 -3.50
C GLN A 205 16.30 -8.80 -4.62
N ILE A 206 15.78 -9.03 -5.83
CA ILE A 206 16.58 -9.42 -6.99
C ILE A 206 17.43 -8.23 -7.46
N ASN A 207 18.72 -8.49 -7.68
CA ASN A 207 19.63 -7.53 -8.29
C ASN A 207 19.47 -7.51 -9.81
N GLU A 208 19.70 -6.38 -10.48
CA GLU A 208 19.55 -6.25 -11.94
C GLU A 208 20.91 -6.20 -12.67
N GLU A 209 21.98 -6.63 -11.99
CA GLU A 209 23.36 -6.53 -12.52
C GLU A 209 23.62 -7.45 -13.72
N ASP A 210 22.93 -8.59 -13.83
CA ASP A 210 23.06 -9.51 -14.97
C ASP A 210 21.73 -9.73 -15.72
N GLU A 211 21.85 -10.27 -16.93
CA GLU A 211 20.71 -10.51 -17.82
C GLU A 211 19.75 -11.60 -17.30
N GLU A 212 20.28 -12.59 -16.59
CA GLU A 212 19.47 -13.67 -16.04
C GLU A 212 18.52 -13.17 -14.95
N HIS A 213 19.03 -12.36 -14.03
CA HIS A 213 18.22 -11.76 -12.97
C HIS A 213 17.24 -10.73 -13.52
N ARG A 214 17.61 -9.96 -14.55
CA ARG A 214 16.67 -9.04 -15.24
C ARG A 214 15.50 -9.79 -15.86
N ASN A 215 15.78 -10.84 -16.64
CA ASN A 215 14.76 -11.68 -17.25
C ASN A 215 13.85 -12.35 -16.20
N LEU A 216 14.44 -12.83 -15.09
CA LEU A 216 13.68 -13.38 -13.99
C LEU A 216 12.77 -12.34 -13.34
N LYS A 217 13.28 -11.13 -13.08
CA LYS A 217 12.51 -10.05 -12.48
C LYS A 217 11.34 -9.62 -13.36
N GLU A 218 11.56 -9.47 -14.67
CA GLU A 218 10.49 -9.18 -15.63
C GLU A 218 9.40 -10.26 -15.60
N ARG A 219 9.79 -11.53 -15.58
CA ARG A 219 8.84 -12.65 -15.46
C ARG A 219 8.04 -12.60 -14.16
N LEU A 220 8.68 -12.27 -13.03
CA LEU A 220 7.99 -12.13 -11.75
C LEU A 220 7.01 -10.95 -11.75
N ILE A 221 7.37 -9.84 -12.39
CA ILE A 221 6.49 -8.68 -12.56
C ILE A 221 5.24 -9.07 -13.36
N GLN A 222 5.39 -9.78 -14.48
CA GLN A 222 4.24 -10.23 -15.28
C GLN A 222 3.28 -11.12 -14.49
N ILE A 223 3.81 -12.05 -13.69
CA ILE A 223 2.99 -12.95 -12.85
C ILE A 223 2.31 -12.19 -11.72
N LEU A 224 3.01 -11.20 -11.13
CA LEU A 224 2.41 -10.31 -10.13
C LEU A 224 1.24 -9.52 -10.74
N GLU A 225 1.44 -8.91 -11.90
CA GLU A 225 0.41 -8.16 -12.63
C GLU A 225 -0.79 -9.05 -12.98
N GLU A 226 -0.56 -10.27 -13.47
CA GLU A 226 -1.61 -11.24 -13.75
C GLU A 226 -2.43 -11.60 -12.50
N LYS A 227 -1.78 -11.77 -11.35
CA LYS A 227 -2.46 -12.06 -10.07
C LYS A 227 -3.29 -10.88 -9.58
N GLU A 228 -2.76 -9.66 -9.67
CA GLU A 228 -3.49 -8.45 -9.30
C GLU A 228 -4.69 -8.21 -10.23
N GLU A 229 -4.50 -8.44 -11.53
CA GLU A 229 -5.55 -8.35 -12.55
C GLU A 229 -6.65 -9.41 -12.32
N ASN A 230 -6.30 -10.61 -11.87
CA ASN A 230 -7.26 -11.64 -11.49
C ASN A 230 -8.10 -11.23 -10.28
N LEU A 231 -7.50 -10.55 -9.28
CA LEU A 231 -8.25 -10.01 -8.14
C LEU A 231 -9.28 -8.97 -8.61
N LEU A 232 -8.87 -8.01 -9.45
CA LEU A 232 -9.76 -7.01 -10.02
C LEU A 232 -10.87 -7.64 -10.86
N SER A 233 -10.51 -8.54 -11.76
CA SER A 233 -11.46 -9.20 -12.66
C SER A 233 -12.52 -10.00 -11.91
N ASN A 234 -12.13 -10.70 -10.85
CA ASN A 234 -13.08 -11.42 -10.00
C ASN A 234 -14.02 -10.46 -9.26
N PHE A 235 -13.50 -9.36 -8.73
CA PHE A 235 -14.31 -8.33 -8.09
C PHE A 235 -15.34 -7.72 -9.07
N LEU A 236 -14.92 -7.33 -10.27
CA LEU A 236 -15.80 -6.72 -11.28
C LEU A 236 -16.89 -7.69 -11.77
N LYS A 237 -16.58 -8.99 -11.91
CA LYS A 237 -17.58 -10.03 -12.24
C LYS A 237 -18.66 -10.15 -11.18
N MET A 238 -18.30 -9.97 -9.90
CA MET A 238 -19.24 -10.06 -8.77
C MET A 238 -19.97 -8.75 -8.50
N ASN A 239 -19.45 -7.61 -8.96
CA ASN A 239 -19.98 -6.28 -8.66
C ASN A 239 -20.19 -5.46 -9.94
N LEU A 240 -21.34 -5.67 -10.59
CA LEU A 240 -21.68 -5.12 -11.91
C LEU A 240 -21.77 -3.59 -11.99
N PHE A 241 -21.81 -2.91 -10.84
CA PHE A 241 -21.88 -1.45 -10.75
C PHE A 241 -20.50 -0.78 -10.73
N TYR A 242 -19.41 -1.55 -10.76
CA TYR A 242 -18.07 -1.01 -10.90
C TYR A 242 -17.52 -1.28 -12.29
N GLN A 243 -16.76 -0.33 -12.79
CA GLN A 243 -16.07 -0.44 -14.08
C GLN A 243 -14.59 -0.20 -13.88
N ARG A 244 -13.79 -0.90 -14.69
CA ARG A 244 -12.37 -0.61 -14.83
C ARG A 244 -12.18 0.81 -15.38
N ILE A 245 -11.11 1.46 -14.92
CA ILE A 245 -10.62 2.71 -15.52
C ILE A 245 -9.81 2.42 -16.77
#